data_AF-A0A0V0QLV8-F1
#
_entry.id   AF-A0A0V0QLV8-F1
#
_cell.length_a   1.000
_cell.length_b   1.000
_cell.length_c   1.000
_cell.angle_alpha   90.00
_cell.angle_beta   90.00
_cell.angle_gamma   90.00
#
_symmetry.space_group_name_H-M   'P 1'
#
loop_
_entity.id
_entity.type
_entity.pdbx_description
1 polymer ?
#
loop_
_entity_poly.entity_id
_entity_poly.type
_entity_poly.pdbx_seq_one_letter_code
_entity_poly.pdbx_strand_id
1 'polypeptide(L)'
;MPPKKKASKKATKKQTKQQQKSVSSSPEPEPKKVPKKGNKRAPETEKKNEENPEPEIEKKVKKTTAYSWLLEKDPKLEEFPENADYGSNPVPKFPYQKTQVPIDENLLNRDKFGLYCKKNQPYSAKMQFSSMVANTNSNKFYIVQVLYDLDKPQNFFVLKRWGRTGEPGYQALIGPVTEQKAIEIYDERVYNRTVETNYELIKTQLEDENDKEEQKTQDQKVNTVNKQDSNLDQPVQNLINLIFDMKVQQKAMQAMGYDPKKCPLGKLADESILDGYKVLNKIVIVLKANKPDRRTQLEELSSQFYSKIPHDFGRQKMKDFILDDEEKVNQKLNMLQSLTDMKIATNLNDQISNTTLNQIDANYQKLNCAVKTLPTNSEMYTDICQFIKDGSKNFNANITDIFEIERPGEDERFNKKIGNRMLLWHGSRVSNYVGILSQGLRIAPPEAPVSGYLYGKGIYLADMFDKSAHYCRGGTDDGTILIMLIEGALGQQNVLQGPNSNAQALLNGKHSTFGEGQYGPHSKNYKKLKDGTVLPLGKCQRTASSSYMGHNEYIVYNINQAKIKYLIRCKI
;
A
#
# COMPACT_ATOMS: atom_id res chain seq x y z
N MET A 1 -78.29 3.96 -20.64
CA MET A 1 -79.24 2.83 -20.50
C MET A 1 -78.63 1.75 -19.59
N PRO A 2 -79.45 0.91 -18.90
CA PRO A 2 -79.04 -0.09 -17.88
C PRO A 2 -78.50 -1.40 -18.52
N PRO A 3 -78.06 -2.49 -17.82
CA PRO A 3 -78.40 -3.04 -16.46
C PRO A 3 -77.21 -3.30 -15.49
N LYS A 4 -77.35 -3.19 -14.16
CA LYS A 4 -77.98 -4.10 -13.15
C LYS A 4 -77.40 -5.54 -13.05
N LYS A 5 -76.59 -5.85 -12.02
CA LYS A 5 -77.03 -6.56 -10.78
C LYS A 5 -75.90 -6.82 -9.75
N LYS A 6 -76.33 -7.04 -8.49
CA LYS A 6 -75.53 -7.28 -7.29
C LYS A 6 -74.95 -8.70 -7.21
N ALA A 7 -73.85 -8.87 -6.48
CA ALA A 7 -73.47 -10.13 -5.83
C ALA A 7 -73.29 -9.91 -4.31
N SER A 8 -73.55 -10.95 -3.53
CA SER A 8 -73.43 -11.02 -2.06
C SER A 8 -72.76 -12.37 -1.71
N LYS A 9 -71.96 -12.53 -0.65
CA LYS A 9 -72.43 -12.63 0.75
C LYS A 9 -71.25 -12.75 1.73
N LYS A 10 -71.49 -12.25 2.95
CA LYS A 10 -71.04 -12.69 4.29
C LYS A 10 -69.53 -12.77 4.64
N ALA A 11 -69.24 -12.18 5.80
CA ALA A 11 -68.01 -12.29 6.56
C ALA A 11 -68.17 -13.21 7.77
N THR A 12 -67.06 -13.59 8.40
CA THR A 12 -67.01 -13.93 9.82
C THR A 12 -65.70 -13.42 10.44
N LYS A 13 -65.80 -12.57 11.48
CA LYS A 13 -64.66 -12.15 12.32
C LYS A 13 -64.47 -13.14 13.46
N LYS A 14 -63.24 -13.27 13.98
CA LYS A 14 -63.01 -13.42 15.43
C LYS A 14 -61.66 -12.82 15.84
N GLN A 15 -61.65 -12.23 17.03
CA GLN A 15 -60.51 -11.54 17.65
C GLN A 15 -59.88 -12.44 18.72
N THR A 16 -58.64 -12.14 19.11
CA THR A 16 -58.16 -12.41 20.47
C THR A 16 -57.21 -11.30 20.94
N LYS A 17 -57.30 -10.92 22.22
CA LYS A 17 -56.55 -9.84 22.88
C LYS A 17 -55.42 -10.39 23.75
N GLN A 18 -54.45 -9.53 24.05
CA GLN A 18 -53.44 -9.69 25.13
C GLN A 18 -54.06 -9.50 26.53
N GLN A 19 -53.43 -10.08 27.58
CA GLN A 19 -53.04 -9.34 28.80
C GLN A 19 -52.06 -10.14 29.70
N GLN A 20 -51.48 -9.48 30.71
CA GLN A 20 -50.30 -9.89 31.53
C GLN A 20 -50.63 -10.17 33.01
N LYS A 21 -49.60 -10.59 33.78
CA LYS A 21 -49.38 -10.61 35.27
C LYS A 21 -49.53 -11.99 35.98
N SER A 22 -48.85 -12.33 37.09
CA SER A 22 -47.54 -11.91 37.69
C SER A 22 -47.17 -12.72 38.97
N VAL A 23 -45.91 -13.19 39.08
CA VAL A 23 -45.05 -13.40 40.30
C VAL A 23 -45.50 -14.27 41.51
N SER A 24 -44.76 -15.37 41.77
CA SER A 24 -44.34 -15.94 43.09
C SER A 24 -43.37 -17.14 42.90
N SER A 25 -42.79 -17.79 43.94
CA SER A 25 -41.58 -17.33 44.68
C SER A 25 -40.89 -18.40 45.58
N SER A 26 -39.69 -18.89 45.21
CA SER A 26 -38.63 -19.57 46.06
C SER A 26 -38.96 -20.94 46.74
N PRO A 27 -38.00 -21.79 47.21
CA PRO A 27 -36.57 -21.53 47.50
C PRO A 27 -35.50 -22.59 47.04
N GLU A 28 -34.22 -22.32 47.38
CA GLU A 28 -33.01 -23.17 47.25
C GLU A 28 -32.99 -24.43 48.16
N PRO A 29 -32.04 -25.37 47.95
CA PRO A 29 -30.90 -25.44 48.90
C PRO A 29 -29.52 -25.86 48.33
N GLU A 30 -28.46 -25.32 48.94
CA GLU A 30 -27.07 -25.86 49.02
C GLU A 30 -26.81 -26.41 50.46
N PRO A 31 -25.62 -26.93 50.83
CA PRO A 31 -24.61 -27.76 50.13
C PRO A 31 -24.20 -29.01 50.97
N LYS A 32 -23.38 -29.94 50.43
CA LYS A 32 -22.66 -30.95 51.25
C LYS A 32 -21.18 -31.18 50.83
N LYS A 33 -20.36 -31.53 51.84
CA LYS A 33 -18.89 -31.44 51.84
C LYS A 33 -18.17 -32.75 51.50
N VAL A 34 -17.09 -32.61 50.74
CA VAL A 34 -15.73 -33.24 50.79
C VAL A 34 -15.53 -34.52 51.64
N PRO A 35 -14.64 -35.44 51.21
CA PRO A 35 -13.36 -35.52 51.94
C PRO A 35 -12.11 -35.46 51.05
N LYS A 36 -11.05 -34.84 51.60
CA LYS A 36 -9.71 -34.79 51.02
C LYS A 36 -8.99 -36.11 51.29
N LYS A 37 -8.23 -36.61 50.32
CA LYS A 37 -6.97 -37.33 50.61
C LYS A 37 -5.82 -36.55 49.99
N GLY A 38 -5.06 -35.86 50.84
CA GLY A 38 -3.71 -35.44 50.49
C GLY A 38 -2.73 -36.57 50.82
N ASN A 39 -1.58 -36.57 50.17
CA ASN A 39 -0.39 -37.21 50.71
C ASN A 39 0.81 -36.29 50.45
N LYS A 40 1.29 -35.63 51.51
CA LYS A 40 2.65 -35.11 51.59
C LYS A 40 3.38 -35.97 52.61
N ARG A 41 4.43 -36.66 52.17
CA ARG A 41 5.56 -37.02 53.03
C ARG A 41 6.83 -37.07 52.16
N ALA A 42 7.84 -36.40 52.64
CA ALA A 42 9.24 -36.48 52.22
C ALA A 42 10.02 -36.98 53.46
N PRO A 43 11.37 -36.95 53.48
CA PRO A 43 12.36 -37.34 52.47
C PRO A 43 13.30 -38.45 53.02
N GLU A 44 14.00 -39.16 52.15
CA GLU A 44 15.13 -40.06 52.46
C GLU A 44 15.86 -40.28 51.11
N THR A 45 17.18 -40.37 50.93
CA THR A 45 18.42 -39.99 51.64
C THR A 45 19.55 -40.35 50.66
N GLU A 46 20.71 -39.72 50.83
CA GLU A 46 21.92 -39.82 50.01
C GLU A 46 22.36 -41.26 49.62
N LYS A 47 22.91 -41.39 48.41
CA LYS A 47 24.11 -42.22 48.17
C LYS A 47 25.10 -41.48 47.28
N LYS A 48 26.34 -41.37 47.78
CA LYS A 48 27.52 -40.92 47.04
C LYS A 48 27.89 -41.90 45.93
N ASN A 49 28.63 -41.40 44.93
CA ASN A 49 29.85 -42.04 44.44
C ASN A 49 30.80 -40.95 43.92
N GLU A 50 32.10 -41.13 44.14
CA GLU A 50 33.18 -40.17 43.90
C GLU A 50 33.98 -40.55 42.64
N GLU A 51 34.46 -39.55 41.89
CA GLU A 51 35.72 -39.49 41.08
C GLU A 51 35.98 -40.55 39.96
N ASN A 52 36.73 -40.34 38.86
CA ASN A 52 37.66 -39.27 38.46
C ASN A 52 37.75 -39.14 36.88
N PRO A 53 38.74 -38.50 36.18
CA PRO A 53 38.47 -37.25 35.44
C PRO A 53 38.92 -37.19 33.94
N GLU A 54 39.03 -35.95 33.43
CA GLU A 54 39.76 -35.44 32.24
C GLU A 54 39.11 -35.45 30.83
N PRO A 55 39.45 -34.48 29.93
CA PRO A 55 40.08 -33.16 30.16
C PRO A 55 39.29 -31.97 29.55
N GLU A 56 39.51 -30.76 30.08
CA GLU A 56 39.09 -29.51 29.43
C GLU A 56 39.91 -29.20 28.18
N ILE A 57 39.25 -28.78 27.09
CA ILE A 57 39.90 -28.11 25.97
C ILE A 57 39.26 -26.72 25.81
N GLU A 58 39.92 -25.69 26.34
CA GLU A 58 39.57 -24.30 26.04
C GLU A 58 39.69 -24.04 24.51
N LYS A 59 38.56 -23.95 23.81
CA LYS A 59 38.51 -23.28 22.50
C LYS A 59 37.93 -21.89 22.66
N LYS A 60 38.82 -20.90 22.81
CA LYS A 60 38.50 -19.47 22.71
C LYS A 60 38.00 -19.13 21.30
N VAL A 61 36.70 -19.30 21.06
CA VAL A 61 36.05 -18.78 19.86
C VAL A 61 35.92 -17.27 20.02
N LYS A 62 36.68 -16.51 19.22
CA LYS A 62 36.54 -15.05 19.14
C LYS A 62 35.11 -14.72 18.70
N LYS A 63 34.38 -13.94 19.50
CA LYS A 63 33.06 -13.40 19.12
C LYS A 63 33.24 -12.39 17.99
N THR A 64 33.02 -12.81 16.75
CA THR A 64 32.77 -11.91 15.63
C THR A 64 31.44 -11.19 15.88
N THR A 65 31.45 -9.87 15.89
CA THR A 65 30.27 -9.04 16.15
C THR A 65 29.38 -8.98 14.90
N ALA A 66 28.07 -8.78 15.08
CA ALA A 66 27.14 -8.66 13.95
C ALA A 66 27.52 -7.54 12.94
N TYR A 67 28.30 -6.56 13.39
CA TYR A 67 28.86 -5.49 12.57
C TYR A 67 29.83 -5.99 11.48
N SER A 68 30.65 -7.01 11.76
CA SER A 68 31.58 -7.56 10.75
C SER A 68 30.83 -8.33 9.65
N TRP A 69 29.73 -9.00 10.00
CA TRP A 69 28.85 -9.67 9.04
C TRP A 69 28.05 -8.69 8.15
N LEU A 70 27.76 -7.49 8.66
CA LEU A 70 27.15 -6.42 7.84
C LEU A 70 28.11 -5.91 6.76
N LEU A 71 29.41 -5.80 7.08
CA LEU A 71 30.45 -5.36 6.15
C LEU A 71 30.72 -6.39 5.03
N GLU A 72 30.66 -7.69 5.34
CA GLU A 72 30.76 -8.78 4.34
C GLU A 72 29.65 -8.75 3.27
N LYS A 73 28.59 -7.97 3.48
CA LYS A 73 27.43 -7.85 2.56
C LYS A 73 27.50 -6.64 1.62
N ASP A 74 28.37 -5.66 1.86
CA ASP A 74 28.49 -4.45 1.03
C ASP A 74 29.93 -3.91 0.98
N PRO A 75 30.76 -4.33 0.00
CA PRO A 75 32.21 -4.15 0.01
C PRO A 75 32.68 -2.75 -0.46
N LYS A 76 31.88 -1.69 -0.30
CA LYS A 76 32.21 -0.31 -0.75
C LYS A 76 32.66 0.65 0.36
N LEU A 77 32.99 0.14 1.54
CA LEU A 77 33.61 0.90 2.62
C LEU A 77 35.13 0.70 2.59
N GLU A 78 35.84 1.61 1.92
CA GLU A 78 37.32 1.64 1.93
C GLU A 78 37.84 2.05 3.31
N GLU A 79 38.85 1.32 3.80
CA GLU A 79 39.59 1.64 5.02
C GLU A 79 40.68 2.70 4.74
N PHE A 80 40.81 3.69 5.62
CA PHE A 80 41.94 4.62 5.64
C PHE A 80 42.62 4.61 7.03
N PRO A 81 43.93 4.90 7.13
CA PRO A 81 44.75 4.39 8.21
C PRO A 81 44.55 5.10 9.56
N GLU A 82 44.63 4.32 10.64
CA GLU A 82 44.89 4.85 11.98
C GLU A 82 46.29 5.50 12.00
N ASN A 83 46.35 6.80 12.36
CA ASN A 83 47.38 7.43 13.22
C ASN A 83 47.29 8.97 13.13
N ALA A 84 46.78 9.62 14.18
CA ALA A 84 47.05 11.04 14.47
C ALA A 84 46.94 11.29 16.00
N ASP A 85 47.84 12.14 16.50
CA ASP A 85 48.18 12.28 17.92
C ASP A 85 47.16 13.13 18.73
N TYR A 86 47.16 12.95 20.06
CA TYR A 86 46.27 13.68 20.98
C TYR A 86 46.77 15.10 21.25
N GLY A 87 45.95 16.12 20.91
CA GLY A 87 46.30 17.52 21.16
C GLY A 87 45.11 18.43 21.48
N SER A 88 44.98 18.81 22.76
CA SER A 88 44.09 19.85 23.32
C SER A 88 42.56 19.63 23.23
N ASN A 89 41.88 19.74 24.38
CA ASN A 89 40.42 19.66 24.50
C ASN A 89 39.70 20.81 23.76
N PRO A 90 38.78 20.51 22.83
CA PRO A 90 37.70 21.41 22.48
C PRO A 90 36.53 21.23 23.46
N VAL A 91 35.79 22.31 23.71
CA VAL A 91 34.44 22.27 24.32
C VAL A 91 33.58 21.24 23.58
N PRO A 92 32.81 20.36 24.26
CA PRO A 92 32.06 19.32 23.59
C PRO A 92 30.98 19.91 22.67
N LYS A 93 31.28 19.95 21.36
CA LYS A 93 30.25 20.07 20.33
C LYS A 93 29.34 18.86 20.46
N PHE A 94 28.05 19.08 20.71
CA PHE A 94 27.06 18.02 20.85
C PHE A 94 27.13 17.07 19.64
N PRO A 95 27.46 15.77 19.80
CA PRO A 95 27.71 14.86 18.69
C PRO A 95 26.42 14.30 18.05
N TYR A 96 25.25 14.86 18.38
CA TYR A 96 23.95 14.30 18.05
C TYR A 96 23.24 15.14 16.98
N GLN A 97 23.38 14.73 15.71
CA GLN A 97 22.57 15.26 14.61
C GLN A 97 21.08 14.98 14.85
N LYS A 98 20.21 15.91 14.42
CA LYS A 98 18.75 15.68 14.38
C LYS A 98 18.43 14.63 13.32
N THR A 99 18.37 13.37 13.73
CA THR A 99 17.99 12.24 12.87
C THR A 99 16.59 12.44 12.29
N GLN A 100 16.39 12.00 11.04
CA GLN A 100 15.08 12.02 10.38
C GLN A 100 14.14 10.87 10.79
N VAL A 101 14.67 9.89 11.53
CA VAL A 101 13.86 8.78 12.05
C VAL A 101 13.12 9.26 13.29
N PRO A 102 11.77 9.31 13.27
CA PRO A 102 11.01 9.81 14.41
C PRO A 102 11.08 8.82 15.58
N ILE A 103 11.15 9.37 16.78
CA ILE A 103 10.88 8.65 18.02
C ILE A 103 9.45 8.14 17.99
N ASP A 104 9.21 6.91 18.48
CA ASP A 104 7.89 6.29 18.44
C ASP A 104 6.81 7.17 19.10
N GLU A 105 5.72 7.42 18.37
CA GLU A 105 4.64 8.33 18.77
C GLU A 105 3.92 7.91 20.06
N ASN A 106 4.06 6.65 20.49
CA ASN A 106 3.43 6.11 21.69
C ASN A 106 4.29 6.31 22.96
N LEU A 107 5.51 6.85 22.83
CA LEU A 107 6.35 7.19 23.98
C LEU A 107 5.79 8.42 24.71
N LEU A 108 5.51 8.27 25.99
CA LEU A 108 5.15 9.39 26.87
C LEU A 108 6.37 10.30 27.10
N ASN A 109 6.17 11.62 27.05
CA ASN A 109 7.23 12.63 27.17
C ASN A 109 8.34 12.49 26.10
N ARG A 110 7.99 12.09 24.87
CA ARG A 110 8.92 11.92 23.74
C ARG A 110 9.78 13.15 23.45
N ASP A 111 9.27 14.33 23.80
CA ASP A 111 9.89 15.66 23.70
C ASP A 111 11.14 15.83 24.57
N LYS A 112 11.38 14.94 25.54
CA LYS A 112 12.57 14.92 26.40
C LYS A 112 13.73 14.07 25.85
N PHE A 113 13.53 13.41 24.71
CA PHE A 113 14.47 12.45 24.16
C PHE A 113 14.92 12.83 22.75
N GLY A 114 16.17 12.51 22.42
CA GLY A 114 16.67 12.42 21.05
C GLY A 114 16.86 10.96 20.64
N LEU A 115 16.74 10.65 19.35
CA LEU A 115 17.12 9.32 18.83
C LEU A 115 18.65 9.27 18.67
N TYR A 116 19.27 8.18 19.13
CA TYR A 116 20.70 7.99 18.99
C TYR A 116 21.10 7.55 17.58
N CYS A 117 22.13 8.21 17.04
CA CYS A 117 22.80 7.90 15.78
C CYS A 117 24.30 7.69 16.03
N LYS A 118 24.91 6.78 15.27
CA LYS A 118 26.37 6.60 15.21
C LYS A 118 26.79 6.52 13.75
N LYS A 119 27.72 7.38 13.31
CA LYS A 119 28.17 7.44 11.89
C LYS A 119 26.99 7.49 10.90
N ASN A 120 26.05 8.42 11.10
CA ASN A 120 24.79 8.56 10.38
C ASN A 120 23.82 7.35 10.40
N GLN A 121 24.14 6.24 11.08
CA GLN A 121 23.21 5.12 11.25
C GLN A 121 22.34 5.32 12.52
N PRO A 122 21.01 5.45 12.39
CA PRO A 122 20.11 5.53 13.53
C PRO A 122 19.89 4.16 14.17
N TYR A 123 20.00 4.10 15.49
CA TYR A 123 19.72 2.89 16.27
C TYR A 123 18.21 2.76 16.48
N SER A 124 17.50 2.43 15.40
CA SER A 124 16.06 2.27 15.35
C SER A 124 15.67 1.16 14.37
N ALA A 125 15.10 0.07 14.87
CA ALA A 125 14.63 -1.05 14.07
C ALA A 125 13.12 -1.28 14.22
N LYS A 126 12.45 -1.49 13.08
CA LYS A 126 11.07 -1.97 13.01
C LYS A 126 11.06 -3.39 12.44
N MET A 127 10.33 -4.28 13.08
CA MET A 127 10.33 -5.71 12.82
C MET A 127 8.90 -6.25 12.79
N GLN A 128 8.63 -7.21 11.91
CA GLN A 128 7.31 -7.78 11.69
C GLN A 128 7.39 -9.31 11.63
N PHE A 129 6.41 -9.98 12.24
CA PHE A 129 6.26 -11.42 12.19
C PHE A 129 4.79 -11.80 11.94
N SER A 130 4.54 -12.35 10.77
CA SER A 130 3.27 -12.97 10.41
C SER A 130 3.48 -14.47 10.24
N SER A 131 2.62 -15.28 10.87
CA SER A 131 2.58 -16.73 10.67
C SER A 131 1.14 -17.24 10.68
N MET A 132 0.82 -18.02 9.65
CA MET A 132 -0.42 -18.75 9.44
C MET A 132 -0.24 -20.27 9.61
N VAL A 133 1.02 -20.74 9.60
CA VAL A 133 1.41 -22.15 9.62
C VAL A 133 0.88 -22.83 10.89
N ALA A 134 0.46 -24.09 10.76
CA ALA A 134 -0.07 -24.91 11.85
C ALA A 134 -1.22 -24.23 12.63
N ASN A 135 -2.06 -23.45 11.93
CA ASN A 135 -3.18 -22.69 12.50
C ASN A 135 -2.76 -21.67 13.59
N THR A 136 -1.51 -21.22 13.57
CA THR A 136 -1.07 -20.09 14.39
C THR A 136 -1.74 -18.80 13.89
N ASN A 137 -2.16 -17.93 14.82
CA ASN A 137 -2.84 -16.66 14.51
C ASN A 137 -1.93 -15.46 14.79
N SER A 138 -0.65 -15.57 14.39
CA SER A 138 0.37 -14.57 14.69
C SER A 138 0.45 -13.50 13.62
N ASN A 139 0.22 -12.25 14.01
CA ASN A 139 0.54 -11.05 13.26
C ASN A 139 1.03 -10.02 14.27
N LYS A 140 2.35 -9.89 14.41
CA LYS A 140 3.00 -9.19 15.52
C LYS A 140 4.07 -8.24 15.01
N PHE A 141 4.14 -7.06 15.64
CA PHE A 141 5.19 -6.09 15.40
C PHE A 141 6.14 -6.02 16.61
N TYR A 142 7.38 -5.64 16.36
CA TYR A 142 8.37 -5.30 17.37
C TYR A 142 9.16 -4.06 16.92
N ILE A 143 9.33 -3.10 17.81
CA ILE A 143 10.09 -1.86 17.57
C ILE A 143 11.11 -1.72 18.70
N VAL A 144 12.33 -1.37 18.35
CA VAL A 144 13.38 -1.02 19.31
C VAL A 144 14.11 0.24 18.85
N GLN A 145 14.32 1.17 19.78
CA GLN A 145 15.01 2.45 19.53
C GLN A 145 15.96 2.75 20.68
N VAL A 146 17.18 3.19 20.38
CA VAL A 146 18.08 3.80 21.36
C VAL A 146 17.83 5.30 21.38
N LEU A 147 17.61 5.83 22.57
CA LEU A 147 17.31 7.22 22.87
C LEU A 147 18.37 7.77 23.82
N TYR A 148 18.57 9.08 23.79
CA TYR A 148 19.32 9.82 24.82
C TYR A 148 18.43 10.93 25.40
N ASP A 149 18.64 11.26 26.67
CA ASP A 149 17.95 12.34 27.38
C ASP A 149 18.50 13.71 26.92
N LEU A 150 17.63 14.63 26.52
CA LEU A 150 18.04 15.95 26.01
C LEU A 150 18.61 16.87 27.11
N ASP A 151 18.12 16.72 28.35
CA ASP A 151 18.61 17.48 29.51
C ASP A 151 19.92 16.85 30.05
N LYS A 152 20.11 15.54 29.83
CA LYS A 152 21.29 14.77 30.29
C LYS A 152 21.81 13.82 29.19
N PRO A 153 22.52 14.33 28.16
CA PRO A 153 22.89 13.56 26.97
C PRO A 153 23.88 12.40 27.18
N GLN A 154 24.36 12.19 28.41
CA GLN A 154 25.11 11.01 28.85
C GLN A 154 24.22 9.83 29.29
N ASN A 155 22.92 10.06 29.50
CA ASN A 155 21.95 9.05 29.90
C ASN A 155 21.25 8.48 28.67
N PHE A 156 21.47 7.19 28.42
CA PHE A 156 20.85 6.47 27.31
C PHE A 156 19.70 5.59 27.79
N PHE A 157 18.72 5.41 26.91
CA PHE A 157 17.54 4.60 27.15
C PHE A 157 17.26 3.73 25.93
N VAL A 158 16.79 2.49 26.13
CA VAL A 158 16.33 1.61 25.05
C VAL A 158 14.82 1.46 25.14
N LEU A 159 14.11 2.10 24.22
CA LEU A 159 12.67 1.91 24.05
C LEU A 159 12.43 0.59 23.32
N LYS A 160 11.51 -0.22 23.85
CA LYS A 160 10.96 -1.42 23.20
C LYS A 160 9.45 -1.26 23.12
N ARG A 161 8.85 -1.54 21.96
CA ARG A 161 7.38 -1.62 21.80
C ARG A 161 6.99 -2.86 21.00
N TRP A 162 5.99 -3.61 21.44
CA TRP A 162 5.60 -4.87 20.82
C TRP A 162 4.12 -5.20 21.02
N GLY A 163 3.53 -5.94 20.09
CA GLY A 163 2.12 -6.33 20.19
C GLY A 163 1.58 -6.85 18.86
N ARG A 164 0.25 -6.86 18.73
CA ARG A 164 -0.44 -7.18 17.47
C ARG A 164 -0.33 -6.01 16.48
N THR A 165 -0.14 -6.29 15.19
CA THR A 165 -0.21 -5.26 14.14
C THR A 165 -1.58 -4.55 14.16
N GLY A 166 -1.67 -3.26 13.81
CA GLY A 166 -2.85 -2.43 14.09
C GLY A 166 -2.97 -1.88 15.52
N GLU A 167 -2.74 -2.69 16.57
CA GLU A 167 -2.96 -2.27 17.97
C GLU A 167 -1.75 -1.51 18.59
N PRO A 168 -1.92 -0.58 19.55
CA PRO A 168 -0.79 0.18 20.14
C PRO A 168 0.32 -0.68 20.76
N GLY A 169 -0.04 -1.85 21.31
CA GLY A 169 0.87 -2.79 21.95
C GLY A 169 1.34 -2.38 23.35
N TYR A 170 2.30 -3.13 23.88
CA TYR A 170 2.98 -2.87 25.14
C TYR A 170 4.30 -2.14 24.86
N GLN A 171 4.72 -1.28 25.79
CA GLN A 171 6.01 -0.59 25.72
C GLN A 171 6.81 -0.77 27.02
N ALA A 172 8.14 -0.67 26.92
CA ALA A 172 9.05 -0.58 28.05
C ALA A 172 10.27 0.26 27.66
N LEU A 173 10.66 1.17 28.54
CA LEU A 173 11.87 1.98 28.41
C LEU A 173 12.92 1.45 29.40
N ILE A 174 14.07 0.99 28.91
CA ILE A 174 15.18 0.52 29.76
C ILE A 174 16.18 1.66 29.91
N GLY A 175 16.42 2.16 31.12
CA GLY A 175 17.45 3.14 31.41
C GLY A 175 17.24 3.85 32.75
N PRO A 176 18.10 4.82 33.10
CA PRO A 176 19.27 5.25 32.33
C PRO A 176 20.39 4.20 32.32
N VAL A 177 21.10 4.09 31.19
CA VAL A 177 22.30 3.26 31.02
C VAL A 177 23.37 4.04 30.23
N THR A 178 24.59 3.48 30.13
CA THR A 178 25.65 4.03 29.27
C THR A 178 25.35 3.79 27.78
N GLU A 179 25.96 4.59 26.91
CA GLU A 179 25.89 4.46 25.43
C GLU A 179 26.17 3.02 24.98
N GLN A 180 27.33 2.48 25.38
CA GLN A 180 27.74 1.12 25.04
C GLN A 180 26.70 0.09 25.51
N LYS A 181 26.14 0.25 26.72
CA LYS A 181 25.17 -0.72 27.22
C LYS A 181 23.82 -0.61 26.51
N ALA A 182 23.42 0.58 26.08
CA ALA A 182 22.23 0.77 25.25
C ALA A 182 22.39 0.11 23.87
N ILE A 183 23.57 0.23 23.24
CA ILE A 183 23.92 -0.45 22.00
C ILE A 183 23.88 -1.97 22.17
N GLU A 184 24.53 -2.53 23.20
CA GLU A 184 24.50 -3.97 23.48
C GLU A 184 23.06 -4.50 23.64
N ILE A 185 22.21 -3.78 24.38
CA ILE A 185 20.80 -4.16 24.56
C ILE A 185 20.04 -4.06 23.23
N TYR A 186 20.29 -3.03 22.41
CA TYR A 186 19.66 -2.91 21.09
C TYR A 186 20.04 -4.09 20.18
N ASP A 187 21.34 -4.39 20.06
CA ASP A 187 21.85 -5.47 19.21
C ASP A 187 21.32 -6.84 19.67
N GLU A 188 21.29 -7.11 20.99
CA GLU A 188 20.66 -8.31 21.57
C GLU A 188 19.17 -8.41 21.18
N ARG A 189 18.40 -7.31 21.25
CA ARG A 189 16.97 -7.34 20.91
C ARG A 189 16.72 -7.51 19.41
N VAL A 190 17.56 -6.93 18.55
CA VAL A 190 17.47 -7.15 17.10
C VAL A 190 17.82 -8.60 16.78
N TYR A 191 18.96 -9.11 17.25
CA TYR A 191 19.40 -10.49 17.01
C TYR A 191 18.38 -11.53 17.48
N ASN A 192 17.94 -11.47 18.74
CA ASN A 192 16.99 -12.44 19.27
C ASN A 192 15.65 -12.39 18.52
N ARG A 193 15.24 -11.21 18.04
CA ARG A 193 13.99 -11.09 17.27
C ARG A 193 14.11 -11.68 15.87
N THR A 194 15.17 -11.34 15.14
CA THR A 194 15.35 -11.76 13.75
C THR A 194 15.81 -13.21 13.62
N VAL A 195 16.76 -13.65 14.45
CA VAL A 195 17.39 -14.97 14.35
C VAL A 195 16.63 -16.04 15.15
N GLU A 196 16.27 -15.77 16.41
CA GLU A 196 15.64 -16.79 17.27
C GLU A 196 14.11 -16.86 17.08
N THR A 197 13.46 -15.75 16.71
CA THR A 197 12.00 -15.67 16.58
C THR A 197 11.47 -15.32 15.19
N ASN A 198 12.32 -15.37 14.17
CA ASN A 198 11.97 -15.23 12.74
C ASN A 198 11.22 -13.92 12.37
N TYR A 199 11.44 -12.82 13.09
CA TYR A 199 10.91 -11.52 12.66
C TYR A 199 11.71 -11.00 11.47
N GLU A 200 11.03 -10.49 10.45
CA GLU A 200 11.68 -9.80 9.34
C GLU A 200 11.85 -8.31 9.68
N LEU A 201 13.03 -7.74 9.35
CA LEU A 201 13.28 -6.31 9.44
C LEU A 201 12.53 -5.58 8.32
N ILE A 202 11.71 -4.61 8.71
CA ILE A 202 11.08 -3.69 7.76
C ILE A 202 12.12 -2.66 7.38
N LYS A 203 12.68 -2.79 6.17
CA LYS A 203 13.62 -1.83 5.61
C LYS A 203 12.93 -0.47 5.49
N THR A 204 13.53 0.54 6.10
CA THR A 204 13.09 1.93 5.98
C THR A 204 14.16 2.77 5.31
N GLN A 205 13.76 3.64 4.38
CA GLN A 205 14.69 4.61 3.79
C GLN A 205 15.11 5.63 4.84
N LEU A 206 16.41 5.93 4.84
CA LEU A 206 17.05 7.03 5.53
C LEU A 206 17.41 8.03 4.42
N GLU A 207 17.02 9.30 4.50
CA GLU A 207 17.50 10.30 3.53
C GLU A 207 18.88 10.80 4.00
N ASP A 208 19.81 10.96 3.06
CA ASP A 208 21.16 11.47 3.34
C ASP A 208 21.15 12.96 3.74
N GLU A 209 22.07 13.39 4.62
CA GLU A 209 22.10 14.77 5.13
C GLU A 209 22.62 15.82 4.13
N ASN A 210 23.26 15.41 3.04
CA ASN A 210 24.00 16.30 2.13
C ASN A 210 23.15 17.38 1.45
N ASP A 211 21.82 17.20 1.35
CA ASP A 211 20.91 18.18 0.71
C ASP A 211 20.42 19.28 1.68
N LYS A 212 20.80 19.26 2.96
CA LYS A 212 20.23 20.15 4.00
C LYS A 212 21.23 21.02 4.78
N GLU A 213 22.54 20.91 4.56
CA GLU A 213 23.51 21.75 5.31
C GLU A 213 23.48 23.23 4.92
N GLU A 214 23.08 23.59 3.69
CA GLU A 214 22.85 25.00 3.31
C GLU A 214 21.58 25.62 3.97
N GLN A 215 20.71 24.81 4.60
CA GLN A 215 19.39 25.26 5.06
C GLN A 215 19.33 25.67 6.55
N LYS A 216 20.31 25.30 7.38
CA LYS A 216 20.24 25.50 8.85
C LYS A 216 20.41 26.96 9.33
N THR A 217 20.74 27.91 8.46
CA THR A 217 20.95 29.33 8.82
C THR A 217 19.71 30.22 8.76
N GLN A 218 18.53 29.69 8.37
CA GLN A 218 17.30 30.50 8.22
C GLN A 218 16.10 30.05 9.09
N ASP A 219 16.31 29.12 10.03
CA ASP A 219 15.27 28.51 10.89
C ASP A 219 14.64 29.44 11.97
N GLN A 220 14.74 30.77 11.82
CA GLN A 220 14.12 31.76 12.72
C GLN A 220 13.29 32.84 12.00
N LYS A 221 12.44 32.44 11.06
CA LYS A 221 11.18 33.19 10.80
C LYS A 221 9.97 32.27 10.81
N VAL A 222 9.08 32.57 11.75
CA VAL A 222 7.81 31.90 12.04
C VAL A 222 6.94 31.76 10.79
N ASN A 223 6.22 30.63 10.71
CA ASN A 223 5.16 30.35 9.73
C ASN A 223 4.11 31.48 9.64
N THR A 224 4.31 32.45 8.75
CA THR A 224 3.19 33.14 8.09
C THR A 224 2.76 32.31 6.90
N VAL A 225 1.62 31.63 7.02
CA VAL A 225 0.91 31.07 5.85
C VAL A 225 0.64 32.23 4.90
N ASN A 226 1.32 32.24 3.75
CA ASN A 226 1.24 33.35 2.83
C ASN A 226 -0.17 33.38 2.22
N LYS A 227 -0.93 34.42 2.56
CA LYS A 227 -2.38 34.53 2.33
C LYS A 227 -2.72 34.94 0.89
N GLN A 228 -1.88 34.57 -0.08
CA GLN A 228 -2.14 34.81 -1.49
C GLN A 228 -3.10 33.75 -2.02
N ASP A 229 -4.11 34.19 -2.76
CA ASP A 229 -5.04 33.31 -3.47
C ASP A 229 -4.30 32.53 -4.57
N SER A 230 -4.78 31.31 -4.86
CA SER A 230 -4.22 30.46 -5.92
C SER A 230 -4.52 31.06 -7.30
N ASN A 231 -3.54 30.97 -8.20
CA ASN A 231 -3.69 31.44 -9.59
C ASN A 231 -4.38 30.42 -10.51
N LEU A 232 -4.82 29.29 -9.97
CA LEU A 232 -5.44 28.19 -10.73
C LEU A 232 -6.97 28.31 -10.73
N ASP A 233 -7.61 27.83 -11.81
CA ASP A 233 -9.08 27.75 -11.87
C ASP A 233 -9.64 26.92 -10.70
N GLN A 234 -10.80 27.31 -10.15
CA GLN A 234 -11.42 26.61 -9.02
C GLN A 234 -11.60 25.08 -9.22
N PRO A 235 -12.02 24.58 -10.40
CA PRO A 235 -12.02 23.15 -10.71
C PRO A 235 -10.67 22.45 -10.48
N VAL A 236 -9.57 23.10 -10.90
CA VAL A 236 -8.19 22.59 -10.77
C VAL A 236 -7.75 22.65 -9.31
N GLN A 237 -7.99 23.76 -8.61
CA GLN A 237 -7.73 23.84 -7.16
C GLN A 237 -8.43 22.69 -6.40
N ASN A 238 -9.71 22.45 -6.71
CA ASN A 238 -10.48 21.36 -6.11
C ASN A 238 -9.90 19.98 -6.45
N LEU A 239 -9.33 19.80 -7.65
CA LEU A 239 -8.68 18.54 -8.05
C LEU A 239 -7.38 18.32 -7.29
N ILE A 240 -6.53 19.35 -7.19
CA ILE A 240 -5.25 19.30 -6.47
C ILE A 240 -5.50 19.01 -4.99
N ASN A 241 -6.45 19.70 -4.36
CA ASN A 241 -6.87 19.42 -2.98
C ASN A 241 -7.35 17.96 -2.79
N LEU A 242 -8.08 17.39 -3.77
CA LEU A 242 -8.58 16.01 -3.69
C LEU A 242 -7.46 14.96 -3.75
N ILE A 243 -6.50 15.09 -4.68
CA ILE A 243 -5.47 14.07 -4.89
C ILE A 243 -4.31 14.16 -3.87
N PHE A 244 -4.09 15.35 -3.29
CA PHE A 244 -3.13 15.58 -2.21
C PHE A 244 -3.72 15.47 -0.80
N ASP A 245 -5.02 15.14 -0.62
CA ASP A 245 -5.60 14.95 0.72
C ASP A 245 -5.01 13.70 1.40
N MET A 246 -4.19 13.93 2.42
CA MET A 246 -3.59 12.90 3.26
C MET A 246 -4.64 11.98 3.91
N LYS A 247 -5.88 12.44 4.15
CA LYS A 247 -6.97 11.59 4.66
C LYS A 247 -7.47 10.60 3.61
N VAL A 248 -7.57 11.02 2.35
CA VAL A 248 -7.92 10.14 1.21
C VAL A 248 -6.84 9.08 1.04
N GLN A 249 -5.56 9.47 1.10
CA GLN A 249 -4.44 8.53 1.04
C GLN A 249 -4.46 7.54 2.22
N GLN A 250 -4.57 8.02 3.47
CA GLN A 250 -4.64 7.16 4.66
C GLN A 250 -5.82 6.18 4.62
N LYS A 251 -7.00 6.62 4.17
CA LYS A 251 -8.17 5.74 3.98
C LYS A 251 -7.95 4.70 2.89
N ALA A 252 -7.34 5.09 1.76
CA ALA A 252 -6.99 4.15 0.69
C ALA A 252 -6.03 3.06 1.17
N MET A 253 -5.05 3.41 2.02
CA MET A 253 -4.13 2.45 2.66
C MET A 253 -4.87 1.48 3.60
N GLN A 254 -5.70 2.02 4.51
CA GLN A 254 -6.50 1.23 5.45
C GLN A 254 -7.45 0.27 4.72
N ALA A 255 -8.09 0.72 3.64
CA ALA A 255 -8.97 -0.09 2.80
C ALA A 255 -8.24 -1.24 2.06
N MET A 256 -6.91 -1.24 2.00
CA MET A 256 -6.10 -2.36 1.49
C MET A 256 -5.59 -3.30 2.60
N GLY A 257 -5.87 -2.95 3.87
CA GLY A 257 -5.37 -3.65 5.05
C GLY A 257 -3.94 -3.27 5.44
N TYR A 258 -3.40 -2.15 4.93
CA TYR A 258 -2.06 -1.67 5.29
C TYR A 258 -2.14 -0.74 6.52
N ASP A 259 -1.13 -0.78 7.41
CA ASP A 259 -1.06 0.02 8.65
C ASP A 259 -0.21 1.31 8.46
N PRO A 260 -0.82 2.47 8.11
CA PRO A 260 -0.09 3.73 7.93
C PRO A 260 0.62 4.23 9.19
N LYS A 261 0.12 3.88 10.38
CA LYS A 261 0.63 4.41 11.65
C LYS A 261 1.95 3.76 12.04
N LYS A 262 2.07 2.44 11.81
CA LYS A 262 3.31 1.70 12.13
C LYS A 262 4.35 1.80 11.02
N CYS A 263 3.91 1.81 9.76
CA CYS A 263 4.81 1.94 8.61
C CYS A 263 4.36 3.10 7.70
N PRO A 264 4.72 4.36 8.03
CA PRO A 264 4.46 5.51 7.16
C PRO A 264 5.08 5.31 5.77
N LEU A 265 4.32 5.60 4.72
CA LEU A 265 4.64 5.25 3.33
C LEU A 265 5.98 5.80 2.82
N GLY A 266 6.26 7.08 3.06
CA GLY A 266 7.53 7.71 2.67
C GLY A 266 8.76 7.06 3.30
N LYS A 267 8.57 6.28 4.38
CA LYS A 267 9.62 5.52 5.05
C LYS A 267 9.63 4.03 4.69
N LEU A 268 8.78 3.52 3.80
CA LEU A 268 8.86 2.14 3.30
C LEU A 268 9.91 2.05 2.18
N ALA A 269 10.95 1.25 2.35
CA ALA A 269 11.98 1.08 1.32
C ALA A 269 11.45 0.34 0.07
N ASP A 270 11.90 0.73 -1.11
CA ASP A 270 11.41 0.17 -2.39
C ASP A 270 11.73 -1.33 -2.54
N GLU A 271 12.82 -1.78 -1.93
CA GLU A 271 13.20 -3.19 -1.84
C GLU A 271 12.11 -4.02 -1.15
N SER A 272 11.39 -3.46 -0.17
CA SER A 272 10.29 -4.16 0.51
C SER A 272 9.11 -4.38 -0.43
N ILE A 273 8.82 -3.41 -1.31
CA ILE A 273 7.76 -3.53 -2.34
C ILE A 273 8.18 -4.56 -3.39
N LEU A 274 9.44 -4.51 -3.86
CA LEU A 274 10.00 -5.48 -4.82
C LEU A 274 10.05 -6.91 -4.24
N ASP A 275 10.44 -7.07 -2.99
CA ASP A 275 10.42 -8.38 -2.32
C ASP A 275 8.98 -8.88 -2.12
N GLY A 276 8.01 -7.98 -1.88
CA GLY A 276 6.58 -8.29 -1.92
C GLY A 276 6.13 -8.87 -3.26
N TYR A 277 6.51 -8.25 -4.38
CA TYR A 277 6.24 -8.77 -5.73
C TYR A 277 6.86 -10.17 -5.96
N LYS A 278 8.11 -10.38 -5.54
CA LYS A 278 8.79 -11.68 -5.65
C LYS A 278 8.04 -12.79 -4.91
N VAL A 279 7.48 -12.51 -3.73
CA VAL A 279 6.69 -13.48 -2.96
C VAL A 279 5.36 -13.79 -3.65
N LEU A 280 4.64 -12.77 -4.16
CA LEU A 280 3.42 -12.98 -4.95
C LEU A 280 3.69 -13.82 -6.21
N ASN A 281 4.86 -13.67 -6.84
CA ASN A 281 5.27 -14.50 -7.98
C ASN A 281 5.47 -15.97 -7.59
N LYS A 282 6.08 -16.26 -6.43
CA LYS A 282 6.17 -17.63 -5.89
C LYS A 282 4.79 -18.22 -5.62
N ILE A 283 3.88 -17.45 -5.01
CA ILE A 283 2.49 -17.88 -4.73
C ILE A 283 1.80 -18.30 -6.03
N VAL A 284 1.88 -17.49 -7.08
CA VAL A 284 1.36 -17.80 -8.42
C VAL A 284 1.88 -19.12 -8.99
N ILE A 285 3.19 -19.39 -8.85
CA ILE A 285 3.79 -20.65 -9.31
C ILE A 285 3.19 -21.84 -8.55
N VAL A 286 3.00 -21.71 -7.23
CA VAL A 286 2.40 -22.74 -6.37
C VAL A 286 0.91 -22.97 -6.67
N LEU A 287 0.15 -21.90 -6.94
CA LEU A 287 -1.26 -21.99 -7.35
C LEU A 287 -1.43 -22.83 -8.64
N LYS A 288 -0.52 -22.64 -9.62
CA LYS A 288 -0.54 -23.36 -10.90
C LYS A 288 -0.01 -24.79 -10.82
N ALA A 289 0.92 -25.08 -9.90
CA ALA A 289 1.61 -26.38 -9.85
C ALA A 289 0.76 -27.55 -9.28
N ASN A 290 -0.37 -27.25 -8.64
CA ASN A 290 -1.35 -28.22 -8.08
C ASN A 290 -0.74 -29.46 -7.37
N LYS A 291 0.23 -29.22 -6.49
CA LYS A 291 0.92 -30.26 -5.70
C LYS A 291 0.18 -30.61 -4.40
N PRO A 292 0.38 -31.81 -3.81
CA PRO A 292 -0.29 -32.21 -2.56
C PRO A 292 0.05 -31.32 -1.36
N ASP A 293 1.25 -30.74 -1.34
CA ASP A 293 1.75 -29.82 -0.30
C ASP A 293 1.41 -28.33 -0.59
N ARG A 294 0.65 -28.06 -1.67
CA ARG A 294 0.24 -26.70 -2.10
C ARG A 294 -0.29 -25.86 -0.93
N ARG A 295 -1.13 -26.43 -0.06
CA ARG A 295 -1.73 -25.66 1.05
C ARG A 295 -0.66 -25.13 2.02
N THR A 296 0.26 -25.99 2.45
CA THR A 296 1.35 -25.61 3.36
C THR A 296 2.25 -24.55 2.74
N GLN A 297 2.64 -24.74 1.47
CA GLN A 297 3.43 -23.74 0.74
C GLN A 297 2.72 -22.38 0.62
N LEU A 298 1.40 -22.36 0.40
CA LEU A 298 0.61 -21.12 0.35
C LEU A 298 0.48 -20.46 1.73
N GLU A 299 0.35 -21.23 2.81
CA GLU A 299 0.37 -20.71 4.20
C GLU A 299 1.73 -20.09 4.55
N GLU A 300 2.84 -20.73 4.18
CA GLU A 300 4.20 -20.20 4.36
C GLU A 300 4.47 -18.95 3.52
N LEU A 301 4.15 -18.97 2.22
CA LEU A 301 4.37 -17.82 1.33
C LEU A 301 3.47 -16.64 1.69
N SER A 302 2.22 -16.88 2.12
CA SER A 302 1.35 -15.82 2.64
C SER A 302 1.94 -15.22 3.93
N SER A 303 2.44 -16.07 4.83
CA SER A 303 3.14 -15.63 6.06
C SER A 303 4.36 -14.77 5.75
N GLN A 304 5.16 -15.15 4.75
CA GLN A 304 6.30 -14.36 4.26
C GLN A 304 5.84 -13.02 3.67
N PHE A 305 4.79 -13.00 2.83
CA PHE A 305 4.27 -11.75 2.24
C PHE A 305 3.83 -10.74 3.32
N TYR A 306 3.08 -11.20 4.32
CA TYR A 306 2.60 -10.37 5.43
C TYR A 306 3.65 -10.06 6.51
N SER A 307 4.85 -10.65 6.40
CA SER A 307 6.02 -10.25 7.18
C SER A 307 6.80 -9.12 6.49
N LYS A 308 6.87 -9.13 5.14
CA LYS A 308 7.49 -8.05 4.34
C LYS A 308 6.63 -6.80 4.25
N ILE A 309 5.33 -6.98 4.08
CA ILE A 309 4.35 -5.90 3.95
C ILE A 309 3.43 -5.95 5.17
N PRO A 310 3.63 -5.09 6.20
CA PRO A 310 2.80 -5.10 7.39
C PRO A 310 1.33 -4.87 7.07
N HIS A 311 0.45 -5.71 7.61
CA HIS A 311 -0.99 -5.61 7.46
C HIS A 311 -1.70 -5.56 8.80
N ASP A 312 -2.77 -4.76 8.88
CA ASP A 312 -3.75 -4.84 9.95
C ASP A 312 -4.92 -5.73 9.53
N PHE A 313 -5.13 -6.81 10.27
CA PHE A 313 -6.23 -7.76 10.09
C PHE A 313 -7.28 -7.66 11.22
N GLY A 314 -7.19 -6.61 12.04
CA GLY A 314 -7.94 -6.50 13.29
C GLY A 314 -7.78 -7.76 14.13
N ARG A 315 -8.87 -8.28 14.68
CA ARG A 315 -8.90 -9.56 15.43
C ARG A 315 -9.36 -10.77 14.62
N GLN A 316 -9.41 -10.66 13.29
CA GLN A 316 -9.75 -11.77 12.41
C GLN A 316 -8.66 -12.85 12.41
N LYS A 317 -8.98 -14.06 11.92
CA LYS A 317 -8.04 -15.19 11.95
C LYS A 317 -7.14 -15.11 10.72
N MET A 318 -5.83 -15.20 10.92
CA MET A 318 -4.83 -15.12 9.85
C MET A 318 -5.11 -16.08 8.69
N LYS A 319 -5.57 -17.30 8.97
CA LYS A 319 -5.92 -18.31 7.95
C LYS A 319 -6.97 -17.84 6.93
N ASP A 320 -7.80 -16.85 7.25
CA ASP A 320 -8.84 -16.35 6.36
C ASP A 320 -8.24 -15.45 5.26
N PHE A 321 -6.98 -15.02 5.43
CA PHE A 321 -6.19 -14.18 4.50
C PHE A 321 -5.11 -14.95 3.73
N ILE A 322 -5.14 -16.28 3.72
CA ILE A 322 -4.23 -17.06 2.87
C ILE A 322 -4.49 -16.68 1.41
N LEU A 323 -3.43 -16.45 0.65
CA LEU A 323 -3.44 -16.09 -0.77
C LEU A 323 -3.55 -17.36 -1.63
N ASP A 324 -4.69 -18.07 -1.53
CA ASP A 324 -4.93 -19.39 -2.14
C ASP A 324 -5.72 -19.37 -3.47
N ASP A 325 -6.05 -18.18 -3.97
CA ASP A 325 -6.70 -17.93 -5.27
C ASP A 325 -6.08 -16.72 -6.01
N GLU A 326 -6.37 -16.60 -7.31
CA GLU A 326 -5.84 -15.51 -8.15
C GLU A 326 -6.46 -14.13 -7.82
N GLU A 327 -7.69 -14.07 -7.31
CA GLU A 327 -8.35 -12.80 -6.98
C GLU A 327 -7.64 -12.11 -5.82
N LYS A 328 -7.37 -12.84 -4.72
CA LYS A 328 -6.61 -12.34 -3.57
C LYS A 328 -5.21 -11.90 -3.96
N VAL A 329 -4.53 -12.65 -4.83
CA VAL A 329 -3.22 -12.24 -5.37
C VAL A 329 -3.35 -10.92 -6.13
N ASN A 330 -4.36 -10.78 -7.00
CA ASN A 330 -4.59 -9.56 -7.79
C ASN A 330 -4.92 -8.35 -6.92
N GLN A 331 -5.72 -8.53 -5.85
CA GLN A 331 -5.96 -7.50 -4.84
C GLN A 331 -4.64 -7.03 -4.19
N LYS A 332 -3.69 -7.95 -3.92
CA LYS A 332 -2.37 -7.59 -3.36
C LYS A 332 -1.39 -7.01 -4.38
N LEU A 333 -1.47 -7.36 -5.66
CA LEU A 333 -0.73 -6.69 -6.73
C LEU A 333 -1.18 -5.24 -6.92
N ASN A 334 -2.49 -5.01 -6.98
CA ASN A 334 -3.08 -3.68 -7.06
C ASN A 334 -2.73 -2.83 -5.84
N MET A 335 -2.62 -3.45 -4.66
CA MET A 335 -2.12 -2.79 -3.46
C MET A 335 -0.65 -2.38 -3.59
N LEU A 336 0.28 -3.27 -3.98
CA LEU A 336 1.70 -2.90 -4.13
C LEU A 336 1.89 -1.77 -5.16
N GLN A 337 1.12 -1.79 -6.25
CA GLN A 337 1.12 -0.71 -7.24
C GLN A 337 0.65 0.62 -6.62
N SER A 338 -0.47 0.60 -5.89
CA SER A 338 -1.01 1.78 -5.21
C SER A 338 -0.09 2.32 -4.10
N LEU A 339 0.61 1.44 -3.37
CA LEU A 339 1.64 1.85 -2.40
C LEU A 339 2.79 2.58 -3.09
N THR A 340 3.18 2.15 -4.29
CA THR A 340 4.21 2.83 -5.10
C THR A 340 3.75 4.23 -5.53
N ASP A 341 2.51 4.38 -6.01
CA ASP A 341 1.96 5.70 -6.38
C ASP A 341 1.80 6.64 -5.18
N MET A 342 1.34 6.14 -4.03
CA MET A 342 1.18 6.95 -2.82
C MET A 342 2.53 7.28 -2.14
N LYS A 343 3.56 6.44 -2.29
CA LYS A 343 4.92 6.78 -1.86
C LYS A 343 5.44 7.99 -2.63
N ILE A 344 5.27 8.01 -3.95
CA ILE A 344 5.60 9.18 -4.79
C ILE A 344 4.84 10.42 -4.30
N ALA A 345 3.54 10.28 -4.01
CA ALA A 345 2.73 11.37 -3.47
C ALA A 345 3.24 11.89 -2.10
N THR A 346 3.70 10.99 -1.23
CA THR A 346 4.28 11.33 0.07
C THR A 346 5.60 12.08 -0.11
N ASN A 347 6.52 11.54 -0.92
CA ASN A 347 7.82 12.15 -1.18
C ASN A 347 7.69 13.53 -1.88
N LEU A 348 6.72 13.70 -2.79
CA LEU A 348 6.40 15.01 -3.37
C LEU A 348 5.82 15.97 -2.32
N ASN A 349 4.98 15.50 -1.40
CA ASN A 349 4.50 16.34 -0.29
C ASN A 349 5.64 16.82 0.61
N ASP A 350 6.56 15.92 0.99
CA ASP A 350 7.67 16.18 1.91
C ASP A 350 8.77 17.10 1.30
N GLN A 351 8.80 17.31 -0.01
CA GLN A 351 9.63 18.34 -0.63
C GLN A 351 9.21 19.74 -0.16
N ILE A 352 10.01 20.33 0.74
CA ILE A 352 9.85 21.71 1.21
C ILE A 352 10.10 22.66 0.05
N SER A 353 9.03 23.22 -0.49
CA SER A 353 9.10 24.26 -1.51
C SER A 353 9.39 25.60 -0.82
N ASN A 354 10.61 26.12 -0.98
CA ASN A 354 11.03 27.49 -0.60
C ASN A 354 10.35 28.57 -1.48
N THR A 355 9.06 28.40 -1.74
CA THR A 355 8.25 29.20 -2.65
C THR A 355 7.35 30.14 -1.87
N THR A 356 7.27 31.38 -2.31
CA THR A 356 6.29 32.37 -1.81
C THR A 356 4.84 32.06 -2.17
N LEU A 357 4.63 31.04 -3.01
CA LEU A 357 3.36 30.61 -3.60
C LEU A 357 2.37 30.03 -2.57
N ASN A 358 1.09 30.00 -2.96
CA ASN A 358 0.05 29.25 -2.27
C ASN A 358 0.37 27.73 -2.28
N GLN A 359 0.02 27.01 -1.22
CA GLN A 359 0.24 25.55 -1.11
C GLN A 359 -0.37 24.75 -2.28
N ILE A 360 -1.52 25.19 -2.80
CA ILE A 360 -2.20 24.54 -3.94
C ILE A 360 -1.35 24.73 -5.22
N ASP A 361 -0.81 25.93 -5.44
CA ASP A 361 0.04 26.24 -6.59
C ASP A 361 1.38 25.48 -6.51
N ALA A 362 1.96 25.37 -5.31
CA ALA A 362 3.16 24.54 -5.07
C ALA A 362 2.89 23.04 -5.32
N ASN A 363 1.76 22.51 -4.84
CA ASN A 363 1.35 21.12 -5.09
C ASN A 363 1.05 20.85 -6.57
N TYR A 364 0.49 21.83 -7.29
CA TYR A 364 0.30 21.76 -8.74
C TYR A 364 1.65 21.72 -9.48
N GLN A 365 2.61 22.57 -9.13
CA GLN A 365 3.95 22.57 -9.71
C GLN A 365 4.68 21.23 -9.49
N LYS A 366 4.53 20.61 -8.31
CA LYS A 366 5.09 19.28 -8.00
C LYS A 366 4.58 18.16 -8.91
N LEU A 367 3.42 18.31 -9.56
CA LEU A 367 2.95 17.34 -10.55
C LEU A 367 3.70 17.43 -11.89
N ASN A 368 4.35 18.56 -12.20
CA ASN A 368 4.96 18.83 -13.50
C ASN A 368 4.05 18.43 -14.68
N CYS A 369 2.76 18.78 -14.58
CA CYS A 369 1.71 18.35 -15.50
C CYS A 369 0.73 19.50 -15.69
N ALA A 370 0.52 19.94 -16.93
CA ALA A 370 -0.49 20.94 -17.21
C ALA A 370 -1.88 20.32 -17.14
N VAL A 371 -2.76 20.93 -16.35
CA VAL A 371 -4.17 20.53 -16.20
C VAL A 371 -5.04 21.75 -16.53
N LYS A 372 -5.85 21.63 -17.58
CA LYS A 372 -6.72 22.71 -18.07
C LYS A 372 -8.18 22.26 -18.00
N THR A 373 -9.09 23.14 -17.61
CA THR A 373 -10.53 22.84 -17.65
C THR A 373 -10.99 22.71 -19.09
N LEU A 374 -11.74 21.64 -19.43
CA LEU A 374 -12.29 21.47 -20.77
C LEU A 374 -13.59 22.30 -20.89
N PRO A 375 -13.70 23.25 -21.83
CA PRO A 375 -14.88 24.09 -21.95
C PRO A 375 -16.16 23.28 -22.19
N THR A 376 -17.21 23.56 -21.42
CA THR A 376 -18.50 22.83 -21.46
C THR A 376 -19.24 22.98 -22.79
N ASN A 377 -18.95 24.04 -23.55
CA ASN A 377 -19.46 24.28 -24.90
C ASN A 377 -18.64 23.60 -26.01
N SER A 378 -17.56 22.87 -25.67
CA SER A 378 -16.74 22.19 -26.67
C SER A 378 -17.38 20.89 -27.16
N GLU A 379 -17.12 20.57 -28.43
CA GLU A 379 -17.53 19.31 -29.06
C GLU A 379 -17.02 18.10 -28.26
N MET A 380 -15.75 18.15 -27.82
CA MET A 380 -15.12 17.10 -27.03
C MET A 380 -15.77 16.91 -25.65
N TYR A 381 -16.18 17.99 -24.97
CA TYR A 381 -16.91 17.87 -23.71
C TYR A 381 -18.24 17.12 -23.90
N THR A 382 -18.97 17.45 -24.96
CA THR A 382 -20.22 16.77 -25.34
C THR A 382 -19.98 15.30 -25.68
N ASP A 383 -18.95 15.01 -26.47
CA ASP A 383 -18.55 13.66 -26.85
C ASP A 383 -18.18 12.79 -25.63
N ILE A 384 -17.40 13.32 -24.68
CA ILE A 384 -17.01 12.59 -23.46
C ILE A 384 -18.23 12.36 -22.56
N CYS A 385 -19.12 13.35 -22.41
CA CYS A 385 -20.39 13.17 -21.69
C CYS A 385 -21.23 12.04 -22.31
N GLN A 386 -21.31 12.00 -23.64
CA GLN A 386 -22.04 10.95 -24.35
C GLN A 386 -21.34 9.57 -24.23
N PHE A 387 -20.01 9.52 -24.26
CA PHE A 387 -19.24 8.28 -24.09
C PHE A 387 -19.43 7.68 -22.69
N ILE A 388 -19.45 8.52 -21.65
CA ILE A 388 -19.79 8.10 -20.28
C ILE A 388 -21.23 7.56 -20.26
N LYS A 389 -22.20 8.31 -20.79
CA LYS A 389 -23.61 7.92 -20.81
C LYS A 389 -23.90 6.60 -21.54
N ASP A 390 -23.20 6.32 -22.64
CA ASP A 390 -23.31 5.05 -23.37
C ASP A 390 -22.61 3.88 -22.65
N GLY A 391 -21.54 4.19 -21.90
CA GLY A 391 -20.73 3.23 -21.16
C GLY A 391 -21.16 2.96 -19.70
N SER A 392 -22.04 3.79 -19.14
CA SER A 392 -22.41 3.81 -17.71
C SER A 392 -23.79 3.18 -17.51
N LYS A 393 -23.85 1.86 -17.34
CA LYS A 393 -25.09 1.12 -17.05
C LYS A 393 -25.26 0.83 -15.56
N ASN A 394 -24.16 0.54 -14.87
CA ASN A 394 -24.16 0.11 -13.47
C ASN A 394 -23.82 1.26 -12.50
N PHE A 395 -23.18 2.31 -13.00
CA PHE A 395 -22.88 3.53 -12.24
C PHE A 395 -23.77 4.69 -12.70
N ASN A 396 -24.20 5.54 -11.78
CA ASN A 396 -24.93 6.77 -12.11
C ASN A 396 -23.98 7.97 -12.08
N ALA A 397 -23.04 8.01 -13.03
CA ALA A 397 -21.94 8.96 -13.04
C ALA A 397 -22.40 10.42 -13.26
N ASN A 398 -22.39 11.21 -12.19
CA ASN A 398 -22.61 12.65 -12.25
C ASN A 398 -21.29 13.37 -12.50
N ILE A 399 -21.08 13.85 -13.74
CA ILE A 399 -19.85 14.53 -14.17
C ILE A 399 -19.77 15.88 -13.46
N THR A 400 -18.69 16.08 -12.70
CA THR A 400 -18.40 17.35 -12.03
C THR A 400 -17.50 18.21 -12.91
N ASP A 401 -16.42 17.64 -13.44
CA ASP A 401 -15.44 18.35 -14.28
C ASP A 401 -14.78 17.40 -15.28
N ILE A 402 -14.36 17.96 -16.41
CA ILE A 402 -13.48 17.30 -17.38
C ILE A 402 -12.27 18.19 -17.56
N PHE A 403 -11.07 17.60 -17.48
CA PHE A 403 -9.80 18.29 -17.65
C PHE A 403 -9.07 17.74 -18.87
N GLU A 404 -8.47 18.61 -19.67
CA GLU A 404 -7.41 18.23 -20.60
C GLU A 404 -6.08 18.12 -19.84
N ILE A 405 -5.33 17.05 -20.13
CA ILE A 405 -4.07 16.72 -19.47
C ILE A 405 -2.94 16.79 -20.50
N GLU A 406 -1.87 17.48 -20.14
CA GLU A 406 -0.68 17.68 -20.98
C GLU A 406 0.58 17.51 -20.12
N ARG A 407 1.27 16.38 -20.34
CA ARG A 407 2.48 16.00 -19.61
C ARG A 407 3.73 16.28 -20.45
N PRO A 408 4.79 16.92 -19.91
CA PRO A 408 6.04 17.16 -20.62
C PRO A 408 6.66 15.85 -21.16
N GLY A 409 7.12 15.88 -22.41
CA GLY A 409 7.73 14.73 -23.07
C GLY A 409 6.77 13.60 -23.46
N GLU A 410 5.47 13.72 -23.18
CA GLU A 410 4.50 12.65 -23.47
C GLU A 410 3.98 12.67 -24.91
N ASP A 411 3.84 13.85 -25.54
CA ASP A 411 3.46 13.90 -26.96
C ASP A 411 4.60 13.47 -27.88
N GLU A 412 5.83 13.81 -27.51
CA GLU A 412 7.08 13.48 -28.20
C GLU A 412 7.39 11.98 -28.08
N ARG A 413 7.13 11.39 -26.90
CA ARG A 413 7.23 9.94 -26.68
C ARG A 413 6.16 9.17 -27.44
N PHE A 414 4.96 9.72 -27.61
CA PHE A 414 3.81 8.98 -28.12
C PHE A 414 3.95 8.58 -29.59
N ASN A 415 3.97 7.27 -29.84
CA ASN A 415 4.27 6.70 -31.15
C ASN A 415 3.04 6.70 -32.08
N LYS A 416 2.68 7.89 -32.56
CA LYS A 416 1.58 8.13 -33.51
C LYS A 416 1.68 7.31 -34.80
N LYS A 417 2.89 6.85 -35.18
CA LYS A 417 3.17 6.09 -36.41
C LYS A 417 2.60 4.67 -36.39
N ILE A 418 2.38 4.08 -35.21
CA ILE A 418 1.78 2.74 -35.06
C ILE A 418 0.35 2.69 -35.61
N GLY A 419 -0.37 3.82 -35.62
CA GLY A 419 -1.75 3.89 -36.13
C GLY A 419 -2.76 3.15 -35.25
N ASN A 420 -3.97 2.94 -35.79
CA ASN A 420 -5.14 2.41 -35.07
C ASN A 420 -5.27 3.03 -33.66
N ARG A 421 -5.39 4.36 -33.63
CA ARG A 421 -5.41 5.12 -32.37
C ARG A 421 -6.83 5.22 -31.85
N MET A 422 -7.06 4.80 -30.62
CA MET A 422 -8.37 4.89 -29.96
C MET A 422 -8.28 5.66 -28.64
N LEU A 423 -9.31 6.44 -28.33
CA LEU A 423 -9.46 7.09 -27.02
C LEU A 423 -10.25 6.16 -26.09
N LEU A 424 -9.60 5.63 -25.07
CA LEU A 424 -10.10 4.52 -24.24
C LEU A 424 -10.01 4.83 -22.74
N TRP A 425 -10.90 4.24 -21.95
CA TRP A 425 -10.99 4.43 -20.51
C TRP A 425 -9.86 3.71 -19.76
N HIS A 426 -9.26 4.40 -18.79
CA HIS A 426 -8.41 3.81 -17.76
C HIS A 426 -8.87 4.27 -16.37
N GLY A 427 -9.09 3.32 -15.46
CA GLY A 427 -9.53 3.58 -14.09
C GLY A 427 -8.46 3.25 -13.07
N SER A 428 -8.32 4.09 -12.05
CA SER A 428 -7.42 3.91 -10.92
C SER A 428 -7.98 4.67 -9.72
N ARG A 429 -7.51 4.36 -8.50
CA ARG A 429 -7.97 5.02 -7.27
C ARG A 429 -7.49 6.46 -7.20
N VAL A 430 -8.28 7.32 -6.55
CA VAL A 430 -7.95 8.76 -6.34
C VAL A 430 -6.54 8.93 -5.75
N SER A 431 -6.15 8.07 -4.80
CA SER A 431 -4.82 8.04 -4.16
C SER A 431 -3.64 7.90 -5.12
N ASN A 432 -3.86 7.35 -6.33
CA ASN A 432 -2.79 7.00 -7.26
C ASN A 432 -2.53 8.13 -8.27
N TYR A 433 -3.40 9.14 -8.36
CA TYR A 433 -3.34 10.16 -9.40
C TYR A 433 -2.16 11.13 -9.26
N VAL A 434 -1.63 11.36 -8.06
CA VAL A 434 -0.39 12.13 -7.91
C VAL A 434 0.78 11.41 -8.60
N GLY A 435 0.90 10.08 -8.43
CA GLY A 435 1.88 9.25 -9.13
C GLY A 435 1.64 9.19 -10.64
N ILE A 436 0.40 9.01 -11.08
CA ILE A 436 0.05 8.92 -12.51
C ILE A 436 0.24 10.26 -13.24
N LEU A 437 -0.12 11.39 -12.64
CA LEU A 437 0.06 12.71 -13.28
C LEU A 437 1.54 13.13 -13.31
N SER A 438 2.30 12.86 -12.25
CA SER A 438 3.73 13.19 -12.20
C SER A 438 4.60 12.26 -13.06
N GLN A 439 4.44 10.93 -12.96
CA GLN A 439 5.31 9.95 -13.63
C GLN A 439 4.69 9.30 -14.88
N GLY A 440 3.36 9.23 -14.96
CA GLY A 440 2.63 8.63 -16.07
C GLY A 440 2.11 7.23 -15.76
N LEU A 441 1.46 6.63 -16.76
CA LEU A 441 1.09 5.21 -16.70
C LEU A 441 2.33 4.33 -16.82
N ARG A 442 2.46 3.37 -15.89
CA ARG A 442 3.61 2.47 -15.78
C ARG A 442 3.17 1.03 -16.03
N ILE A 443 4.07 0.25 -16.62
CA ILE A 443 3.91 -1.20 -16.74
C ILE A 443 4.47 -1.84 -15.47
N ALA A 444 3.83 -2.89 -14.96
CA ALA A 444 4.25 -3.59 -13.75
C ALA A 444 5.71 -4.10 -13.87
N PRO A 445 6.50 -4.03 -12.77
CA PRO A 445 7.93 -4.34 -12.81
C PRO A 445 8.20 -5.83 -13.11
N PRO A 446 9.41 -6.21 -13.58
CA PRO A 446 9.78 -7.60 -13.89
C PRO A 446 9.50 -8.60 -12.77
N GLU A 447 9.65 -8.19 -11.51
CA GLU A 447 9.46 -8.99 -10.30
C GLU A 447 8.01 -9.40 -10.06
N ALA A 448 7.03 -8.65 -10.58
CA ALA A 448 5.62 -8.94 -10.38
C ALA A 448 5.22 -10.27 -11.08
N PRO A 449 4.32 -11.09 -10.52
CA PRO A 449 3.72 -12.20 -11.26
C PRO A 449 3.05 -11.75 -12.55
N VAL A 450 3.24 -12.50 -13.63
CA VAL A 450 2.55 -12.25 -14.90
C VAL A 450 1.09 -12.73 -14.87
N SER A 451 0.76 -13.79 -14.10
CA SER A 451 -0.58 -14.39 -14.12
C SER A 451 -1.67 -13.51 -13.52
N GLY A 452 -1.32 -12.51 -12.72
CA GLY A 452 -2.29 -11.55 -12.19
C GLY A 452 -2.82 -10.56 -13.23
N TYR A 453 -2.29 -10.63 -14.45
CA TYR A 453 -2.69 -9.81 -15.58
C TYR A 453 -3.26 -10.72 -16.67
N LEU A 454 -4.55 -10.56 -16.99
CA LEU A 454 -5.31 -11.41 -17.91
C LEU A 454 -4.63 -11.62 -19.27
N TYR A 455 -3.87 -10.64 -19.73
CA TYR A 455 -3.16 -10.61 -21.00
C TYR A 455 -1.67 -10.25 -20.83
N GLY A 456 -1.10 -10.51 -19.66
CA GLY A 456 0.28 -10.15 -19.32
C GLY A 456 0.45 -8.67 -18.95
N LYS A 457 1.68 -8.28 -18.61
CA LYS A 457 2.03 -6.96 -18.05
C LYS A 457 1.97 -5.87 -19.12
N GLY A 458 0.97 -5.00 -19.05
CA GLY A 458 0.81 -3.87 -19.96
C GLY A 458 -0.09 -2.80 -19.36
N ILE A 459 -0.35 -1.74 -20.12
CA ILE A 459 -1.37 -0.74 -19.76
C ILE A 459 -2.72 -1.25 -20.25
N TYR A 460 -3.65 -1.44 -19.31
CA TYR A 460 -5.00 -1.93 -19.55
C TYR A 460 -5.97 -0.77 -19.80
N LEU A 461 -6.65 -0.82 -20.94
CA LEU A 461 -7.63 0.16 -21.39
C LEU A 461 -8.95 -0.55 -21.77
N ALA A 462 -10.07 0.14 -21.64
CA ALA A 462 -11.40 -0.38 -22.02
C ALA A 462 -12.19 0.63 -22.87
N ASP A 463 -13.07 0.13 -23.74
CA ASP A 463 -14.05 0.96 -24.47
C ASP A 463 -15.34 1.21 -23.67
N MET A 464 -15.42 0.69 -22.45
CA MET A 464 -16.58 0.74 -21.55
C MET A 464 -16.28 1.48 -20.25
N PHE A 465 -17.05 2.54 -19.96
CA PHE A 465 -16.91 3.32 -18.72
C PHE A 465 -17.06 2.44 -17.47
N ASP A 466 -18.13 1.66 -17.35
CA ASP A 466 -18.39 0.78 -16.19
C ASP A 466 -17.18 -0.09 -15.84
N LYS A 467 -16.54 -0.71 -16.85
CA LYS A 467 -15.38 -1.60 -16.67
C LYS A 467 -14.21 -0.90 -16.00
N SER A 468 -13.89 0.32 -16.44
CA SER A 468 -12.81 1.10 -15.84
C SER A 468 -13.23 1.73 -14.51
N ALA A 469 -14.49 2.16 -14.35
CA ALA A 469 -15.00 2.75 -13.11
C ALA A 469 -14.94 1.79 -11.90
N HIS A 470 -14.98 0.47 -12.11
CA HIS A 470 -14.73 -0.51 -11.04
C HIS A 470 -13.35 -0.35 -10.37
N TYR A 471 -12.32 0.06 -11.10
CA TYR A 471 -10.96 0.28 -10.58
C TYR A 471 -10.79 1.60 -9.82
N CYS A 472 -11.75 2.53 -9.97
CA CYS A 472 -11.72 3.82 -9.31
C CYS A 472 -12.21 3.81 -7.85
N ARG A 473 -12.82 2.70 -7.40
CA ARG A 473 -13.48 2.60 -6.09
C ARG A 473 -12.50 2.63 -4.91
N GLY A 474 -12.84 3.42 -3.89
CA GLY A 474 -12.17 3.49 -2.59
C GLY A 474 -11.30 4.74 -2.43
N GLY A 475 -11.49 5.45 -1.30
CA GLY A 475 -10.68 6.61 -0.89
C GLY A 475 -11.51 7.81 -0.41
N THR A 476 -12.68 8.05 -1.00
CA THR A 476 -13.56 9.20 -0.75
C THR A 476 -14.89 8.78 -0.11
N ASP A 477 -15.38 9.55 0.86
CA ASP A 477 -16.65 9.25 1.55
C ASP A 477 -17.90 9.61 0.71
N ASP A 478 -17.77 10.52 -0.27
CA ASP A 478 -18.87 11.16 -0.98
C ASP A 478 -19.12 10.62 -2.39
N GLY A 479 -18.53 9.46 -2.72
CA GLY A 479 -18.64 8.81 -4.03
C GLY A 479 -17.80 9.44 -5.15
N THR A 480 -16.95 10.43 -4.86
CA THR A 480 -16.10 11.08 -5.89
C THR A 480 -15.03 10.14 -6.44
N ILE A 481 -15.03 9.91 -7.74
CA ILE A 481 -13.99 9.17 -8.46
C ILE A 481 -13.26 10.04 -9.48
N LEU A 482 -12.08 9.55 -9.86
CA LEU A 482 -11.27 10.04 -10.98
C LEU A 482 -11.07 8.91 -11.98
N ILE A 483 -11.25 9.20 -13.27
CA ILE A 483 -11.10 8.25 -14.38
C ILE A 483 -10.49 8.95 -15.60
N MET A 484 -9.65 8.27 -16.36
CA MET A 484 -8.94 8.86 -17.50
C MET A 484 -9.43 8.36 -18.86
N LEU A 485 -9.25 9.21 -19.86
CA LEU A 485 -9.20 8.82 -21.26
C LEU A 485 -7.76 8.88 -21.77
N ILE A 486 -7.33 7.74 -22.32
CA ILE A 486 -5.98 7.48 -22.81
C ILE A 486 -6.06 7.29 -24.32
N GLU A 487 -5.24 8.04 -25.07
CA GLU A 487 -5.01 7.77 -26.48
C GLU A 487 -4.06 6.57 -26.61
N GLY A 488 -4.63 5.42 -26.98
CA GLY A 488 -3.90 4.18 -27.19
C GLY A 488 -3.54 3.99 -28.67
N ALA A 489 -2.25 3.90 -29.01
CA ALA A 489 -1.77 3.52 -30.34
C ALA A 489 -1.70 1.99 -30.46
N LEU A 490 -2.82 1.38 -30.86
CA LEU A 490 -3.02 -0.08 -30.81
C LEU A 490 -2.37 -0.82 -31.98
N GLY A 491 -2.19 -0.14 -33.12
CA GLY A 491 -1.65 -0.71 -34.35
C GLY A 491 -2.39 -1.97 -34.81
N GLN A 492 -1.65 -2.92 -35.36
CA GLN A 492 -2.17 -4.27 -35.58
C GLN A 492 -2.28 -5.02 -34.25
N GLN A 493 -3.45 -5.59 -33.96
CA GLN A 493 -3.79 -6.15 -32.65
C GLN A 493 -3.82 -7.68 -32.64
N ASN A 494 -3.45 -8.27 -31.50
CA ASN A 494 -3.57 -9.70 -31.25
C ASN A 494 -4.91 -10.00 -30.57
N VAL A 495 -5.88 -10.47 -31.35
CA VAL A 495 -7.24 -10.76 -30.86
C VAL A 495 -7.24 -12.09 -30.10
N LEU A 496 -7.72 -12.07 -28.86
CA LEU A 496 -7.82 -13.23 -27.98
C LEU A 496 -9.23 -13.32 -27.38
N GLN A 497 -9.83 -14.51 -27.45
CA GLN A 497 -11.19 -14.76 -26.94
C GLN A 497 -11.22 -15.22 -25.47
N GLY A 498 -10.10 -15.13 -24.76
CA GLY A 498 -9.99 -15.45 -23.34
C GLY A 498 -8.62 -15.07 -22.78
N PRO A 499 -8.47 -15.08 -21.44
CA PRO A 499 -7.24 -14.70 -20.78
C PRO A 499 -6.06 -15.58 -21.22
N ASN A 500 -4.92 -14.92 -21.46
CA ASN A 500 -3.64 -15.57 -21.69
C ASN A 500 -2.54 -14.67 -21.13
N SER A 501 -2.01 -15.01 -19.95
CA SER A 501 -0.96 -14.22 -19.29
C SER A 501 0.30 -14.05 -20.15
N ASN A 502 0.51 -14.90 -21.15
CA ASN A 502 1.66 -14.86 -22.04
C ASN A 502 1.38 -14.10 -23.35
N ALA A 503 0.24 -13.38 -23.47
CA ALA A 503 -0.19 -12.72 -24.72
C ALA A 503 0.86 -11.77 -25.33
N GLN A 504 1.68 -11.10 -24.50
CA GLN A 504 2.80 -10.27 -24.96
C GLN A 504 3.83 -11.05 -25.80
N ALA A 505 4.15 -12.29 -25.40
CA ALA A 505 5.06 -13.15 -26.14
C ALA A 505 4.45 -13.71 -27.44
N LEU A 506 3.12 -13.61 -27.58
CA LEU A 506 2.35 -14.11 -28.73
C LEU A 506 1.98 -12.99 -29.73
N LEU A 507 2.58 -11.81 -29.61
CA LEU A 507 2.33 -10.68 -30.52
C LEU A 507 2.74 -11.00 -31.96
N ASN A 508 3.84 -11.73 -32.20
CA ASN A 508 4.28 -12.14 -33.54
C ASN A 508 4.31 -10.97 -34.56
N GLY A 509 4.93 -9.84 -34.20
CA GLY A 509 5.00 -8.61 -35.00
C GLY A 509 3.81 -7.64 -34.83
N LYS A 510 2.78 -8.02 -34.07
CA LYS A 510 1.67 -7.14 -33.67
C LYS A 510 2.09 -6.20 -32.54
N HIS A 511 1.30 -5.15 -32.31
CA HIS A 511 1.65 -4.01 -31.45
C HIS A 511 0.90 -4.00 -30.12
N SER A 512 -0.30 -4.59 -30.06
CA SER A 512 -1.13 -4.65 -28.85
C SER A 512 -1.91 -5.96 -28.79
N THR A 513 -2.49 -6.26 -27.63
CA THR A 513 -3.52 -7.30 -27.50
C THR A 513 -4.91 -6.67 -27.48
N PHE A 514 -5.88 -7.39 -28.03
CA PHE A 514 -7.31 -7.12 -27.92
C PHE A 514 -7.98 -8.34 -27.28
N GLY A 515 -8.35 -8.21 -26.01
CA GLY A 515 -9.23 -9.17 -25.34
C GLY A 515 -10.65 -8.95 -25.82
N GLU A 516 -11.16 -9.84 -26.65
CA GLU A 516 -12.50 -9.74 -27.22
C GLU A 516 -13.54 -10.13 -26.15
N GLY A 517 -14.48 -9.22 -25.85
CA GLY A 517 -15.55 -9.45 -24.88
C GLY A 517 -16.90 -9.72 -25.55
N GLN A 518 -17.83 -10.30 -24.79
CA GLN A 518 -19.23 -10.50 -25.19
C GLN A 518 -20.00 -9.20 -25.40
N TYR A 519 -19.57 -8.10 -24.77
CA TYR A 519 -20.29 -6.83 -24.76
C TYR A 519 -19.38 -5.61 -24.99
N GLY A 520 -19.76 -4.75 -25.93
CA GLY A 520 -19.04 -3.51 -26.23
C GLY A 520 -19.84 -2.56 -27.14
N PRO A 521 -19.29 -1.39 -27.48
CA PRO A 521 -19.86 -0.47 -28.46
C PRO A 521 -19.66 -1.00 -29.89
N HIS A 522 -20.68 -0.82 -30.76
CA HIS A 522 -20.61 -1.26 -32.15
C HIS A 522 -19.80 -0.29 -33.02
N SER A 523 -18.89 -0.82 -33.85
CA SER A 523 -17.95 -0.03 -34.68
C SER A 523 -18.61 1.01 -35.60
N LYS A 524 -19.84 0.76 -36.07
CA LYS A 524 -20.64 1.75 -36.85
C LYS A 524 -20.96 3.05 -36.09
N ASN A 525 -20.93 3.03 -34.76
CA ASN A 525 -21.21 4.20 -33.92
C ASN A 525 -19.94 4.97 -33.54
N TYR A 526 -18.75 4.45 -33.89
CA TYR A 526 -17.48 5.07 -33.53
C TYR A 526 -17.33 6.42 -34.24
N LYS A 527 -16.95 7.46 -33.48
CA LYS A 527 -16.67 8.80 -34.01
C LYS A 527 -15.17 8.91 -34.31
N LYS A 528 -14.82 9.37 -35.51
CA LYS A 528 -13.44 9.70 -35.85
C LYS A 528 -13.18 11.18 -35.58
N LEU A 529 -12.19 11.47 -34.75
CA LEU A 529 -11.76 12.81 -34.37
C LEU A 529 -10.91 13.46 -35.46
N LYS A 530 -10.69 14.78 -35.37
CA LYS A 530 -10.00 15.59 -36.40
C LYS A 530 -8.53 15.18 -36.62
N ASP A 531 -7.87 14.66 -35.60
CA ASP A 531 -6.51 14.09 -35.63
C ASP A 531 -6.46 12.65 -36.18
N GLY A 532 -7.62 12.06 -36.47
CA GLY A 532 -7.78 10.68 -36.93
C GLY A 532 -7.92 9.64 -35.81
N THR A 533 -7.89 10.03 -34.55
CA THR A 533 -8.12 9.16 -33.38
C THR A 533 -9.59 8.73 -33.33
N VAL A 534 -9.87 7.50 -32.91
CA VAL A 534 -11.22 6.94 -32.85
C VAL A 534 -11.76 7.00 -31.42
N LEU A 535 -12.93 7.60 -31.24
CA LEU A 535 -13.71 7.56 -30.01
C LEU A 535 -14.82 6.50 -30.16
N PRO A 536 -14.80 5.39 -29.41
CA PRO A 536 -15.75 4.29 -29.60
C PRO A 536 -17.11 4.57 -28.92
N LEU A 537 -17.81 5.61 -29.39
CA LEU A 537 -19.17 5.94 -28.97
C LEU A 537 -20.16 4.80 -29.29
N GLY A 538 -21.31 4.82 -28.60
CA GLY A 538 -22.42 3.90 -28.81
C GLY A 538 -22.67 2.98 -27.63
N LYS A 539 -23.94 2.70 -27.37
CA LYS A 539 -24.38 1.88 -26.24
C LYS A 539 -23.78 0.47 -26.27
N CYS A 540 -23.43 -0.01 -25.08
CA CYS A 540 -23.02 -1.40 -24.86
C CYS A 540 -24.08 -2.40 -25.35
N GLN A 541 -23.68 -3.25 -26.29
CA GLN A 541 -24.49 -4.30 -26.92
C GLN A 541 -23.67 -5.59 -27.05
N ARG A 542 -24.34 -6.70 -27.38
CA ARG A 542 -23.64 -7.98 -27.61
C ARG A 542 -22.76 -7.88 -28.87
N THR A 543 -21.55 -8.40 -28.79
CA THR A 543 -20.60 -8.54 -29.90
C THR A 543 -20.84 -9.85 -30.67
N ALA A 544 -20.07 -10.10 -31.73
CA ALA A 544 -20.03 -11.40 -32.41
C ALA A 544 -19.13 -12.43 -31.69
N SER A 545 -18.53 -12.09 -30.54
CA SER A 545 -17.56 -12.93 -29.86
C SER A 545 -18.18 -14.17 -29.24
N SER A 546 -17.46 -15.29 -29.36
CA SER A 546 -17.65 -16.53 -28.59
C SER A 546 -16.94 -16.52 -27.23
N SER A 547 -16.28 -15.43 -26.85
CA SER A 547 -15.62 -15.31 -25.54
C SER A 547 -16.60 -15.48 -24.37
N TYR A 548 -16.08 -15.87 -23.20
CA TYR A 548 -16.77 -15.76 -21.92
C TYR A 548 -16.43 -14.48 -21.15
N MET A 549 -15.51 -13.65 -21.66
CA MET A 549 -15.14 -12.36 -21.07
C MET A 549 -16.26 -11.36 -21.24
N GLY A 550 -16.62 -10.60 -20.20
CA GLY A 550 -17.75 -9.68 -20.23
C GLY A 550 -17.59 -8.53 -21.25
N HIS A 551 -16.57 -7.68 -21.05
CA HIS A 551 -16.29 -6.54 -21.92
C HIS A 551 -14.90 -6.59 -22.52
N ASN A 552 -14.74 -5.93 -23.66
CA ASN A 552 -13.49 -5.73 -24.37
C ASN A 552 -12.36 -5.19 -23.47
N GLU A 553 -11.12 -5.55 -23.81
CA GLU A 553 -9.89 -4.99 -23.22
C GLU A 553 -8.84 -4.74 -24.29
N TYR A 554 -8.12 -3.64 -24.15
CA TYR A 554 -7.06 -3.22 -25.05
C TYR A 554 -5.79 -3.07 -24.22
N ILE A 555 -4.76 -3.85 -24.55
CA ILE A 555 -3.53 -3.93 -23.76
C ILE A 555 -2.37 -3.53 -24.65
N VAL A 556 -1.70 -2.45 -24.28
CA VAL A 556 -0.44 -2.01 -24.90
C VAL A 556 0.74 -2.34 -24.00
N TYR A 557 1.84 -2.80 -24.61
CA TYR A 557 3.00 -3.35 -23.90
C TYR A 557 4.20 -2.39 -23.88
N ASN A 558 4.01 -1.15 -24.35
CA ASN A 558 5.00 -0.09 -24.30
C ASN A 558 4.34 1.24 -23.87
N ILE A 559 4.99 1.97 -22.97
CA ILE A 559 4.55 3.30 -22.49
C ILE A 559 4.55 4.39 -23.58
N ASN A 560 5.15 4.12 -24.75
CA ASN A 560 5.06 5.00 -25.92
C ASN A 560 3.78 4.79 -26.74
N GLN A 561 2.98 3.76 -26.44
CA GLN A 561 1.68 3.51 -27.07
C GLN A 561 0.51 4.09 -26.28
N ALA A 562 0.74 4.75 -25.15
CA ALA A 562 -0.28 5.33 -24.30
C ALA A 562 0.05 6.80 -24.00
N LYS A 563 -0.88 7.69 -24.29
CA LYS A 563 -0.84 9.11 -23.94
C LYS A 563 -2.07 9.48 -23.13
N ILE A 564 -1.90 10.13 -22.00
CA ILE A 564 -3.02 10.67 -21.21
C ILE A 564 -3.58 11.88 -21.97
N LYS A 565 -4.91 11.92 -22.16
CA LYS A 565 -5.58 13.01 -22.88
C LYS A 565 -6.56 13.77 -22.01
N TYR A 566 -7.42 13.07 -21.28
CA TYR A 566 -8.42 13.69 -20.39
C TYR A 566 -8.49 13.00 -19.04
N LEU A 567 -8.78 13.78 -18.01
CA LEU A 567 -9.11 13.32 -16.67
C LEU A 567 -10.53 13.80 -16.34
N ILE A 568 -11.39 12.89 -15.91
CA ILE A 568 -12.78 13.17 -15.57
C ILE A 568 -12.94 13.02 -14.06
N ARG A 569 -13.54 14.03 -13.42
CA ARG A 569 -14.04 13.94 -12.04
C ARG A 569 -15.55 13.78 -12.06
N CYS A 570 -16.05 12.74 -11.43
CA CYS A 570 -17.48 12.48 -11.30
C CYS A 570 -17.82 11.83 -9.96
N LYS A 571 -19.10 11.85 -9.58
CA LYS A 571 -19.64 11.11 -8.42
C LYS A 571 -20.46 9.92 -8.91
N ILE A 572 -20.36 8.77 -8.25
CA ILE A 572 -20.98 7.49 -8.64
C ILE A 572 -21.76 6.81 -7.52
#